data_AF-A0A8S3ADL9-F1
#
_entry.id   AF-A0A8S3ADL9-F1
#
_cell.length_a   1.000
_cell.length_b   1.000
_cell.length_c   1.000
_cell.angle_alpha   90.00
_cell.angle_beta   90.00
_cell.angle_gamma   90.00
#
_symmetry.space_group_name_H-M   'P 1'
#
loop_
_entity.id
_entity.type
_entity.pdbx_description
1 polymer ?
#
loop_
_entity_poly.entity_id
_entity_poly.type
_entity_poly.pdbx_seq_one_letter_code
_entity_poly.pdbx_strand_id
1 'polypeptide(L)' 'DDIQHIHLKQDLPPNQLQAEKLDRIFFVDLLKKMIHLDQTLRITPNQALNHPFITMDHLVDYTNCNKFIFILFFSI' A
#
# COMPACT_ATOMS: atom_id res chain seq x y z
N ASP A 1 -5.17 -15.86 -0.08
CA ASP A 1 -6.35 -14.98 0.00
C ASP A 1 -6.64 -14.44 1.41
N ASP A 2 -5.98 -14.94 2.46
CA ASP A 2 -6.30 -14.59 3.86
C ASP A 2 -5.85 -13.20 4.36
N ILE A 3 -5.05 -12.47 3.58
CA ILE A 3 -4.50 -11.16 4.00
C ILE A 3 -5.47 -10.01 3.65
N GLN A 4 -6.52 -10.25 2.86
CA GLN A 4 -7.38 -9.17 2.35
C GLN A 4 -8.53 -8.76 3.28
N HIS A 5 -8.74 -9.46 4.41
CA HIS A 5 -9.89 -9.25 5.30
C HIS A 5 -9.66 -8.29 6.48
N ILE A 6 -8.57 -7.52 6.47
CA ILE A 6 -8.31 -6.51 7.51
C ILE A 6 -9.47 -5.49 7.51
N HIS A 7 -10.11 -5.30 8.66
CA HIS A 7 -11.24 -4.38 8.90
C HIS A 7 -11.17 -3.11 8.02
N LEU A 8 -12.06 -3.01 7.04
CA LEU A 8 -12.36 -1.74 6.38
C LEU A 8 -13.12 -0.91 7.41
N LYS A 9 -12.57 0.23 7.84
CA LYS A 9 -13.37 1.23 8.55
C LYS A 9 -14.45 1.70 7.56
N GLN A 10 -15.66 1.16 7.69
CA GLN A 10 -16.75 1.28 6.71
C GLN A 10 -17.29 2.71 6.53
N ASP A 11 -16.74 3.70 7.22
CA ASP A 11 -17.22 5.09 7.22
C ASP A 11 -16.42 6.04 6.31
N LEU A 12 -15.55 5.51 5.44
CA LEU A 12 -14.79 6.35 4.51
C LEU A 12 -15.63 6.71 3.27
N PRO A 13 -15.60 7.97 2.79
CA PRO A 13 -16.22 8.34 1.54
C PRO A 13 -15.64 7.51 0.36
N PRO A 14 -16.42 7.28 -0.71
CA PRO A 14 -16.07 6.31 -1.75
C PRO A 14 -14.68 6.50 -2.39
N ASN A 15 -14.25 7.74 -2.57
CA ASN A 15 -12.91 8.09 -3.08
C ASN A 15 -11.79 7.65 -2.11
N GLN A 16 -11.99 7.79 -0.81
CA GLN A 16 -11.06 7.35 0.22
C GLN A 16 -11.06 5.82 0.36
N LEU A 17 -12.20 5.17 0.15
CA LEU A 17 -12.29 3.71 0.13
C LEU A 17 -11.51 3.11 -1.06
N GLN A 18 -11.51 3.76 -2.22
CA GLN A 18 -10.73 3.34 -3.37
C GLN A 18 -9.23 3.53 -3.16
N ALA A 19 -8.82 4.66 -2.59
CA ALA A 19 -7.44 4.89 -2.19
C ALA A 19 -6.94 3.80 -1.22
N GLU A 20 -7.70 3.49 -0.16
CA GLU A 20 -7.35 2.43 0.81
C GLU A 20 -7.20 1.06 0.15
N LYS A 21 -8.09 0.73 -0.79
CA LYS A 21 -8.05 -0.55 -1.49
C LYS A 21 -6.78 -0.66 -2.34
N LEU A 22 -6.43 0.39 -3.08
CA LEU A 22 -5.22 0.40 -3.89
C LEU A 22 -3.99 0.32 -3.01
N ASP A 23 -3.93 1.11 -1.94
CA ASP A 23 -2.80 1.14 -1.01
C ASP A 23 -2.53 -0.24 -0.39
N ARG A 24 -3.58 -0.93 0.06
CA ARG A 24 -3.46 -2.30 0.56
C ARG A 24 -3.00 -3.29 -0.50
N ILE A 25 -3.44 -3.16 -1.74
CA ILE A 25 -2.99 -4.03 -2.84
C ILE A 25 -1.48 -3.88 -3.01
N PHE A 26 -0.97 -2.65 -3.07
CA PHE A 26 0.46 -2.41 -3.25
C PHE A 26 1.29 -2.74 -2.00
N PHE A 27 0.74 -2.56 -0.80
CA PHE A 27 1.37 -3.00 0.44
C PHE A 27 1.57 -4.51 0.48
N VAL A 28 0.51 -5.27 0.17
CA VAL A 28 0.57 -6.74 0.15
C VAL A 28 1.52 -7.25 -0.94
N ASP A 29 1.56 -6.60 -2.10
CA ASP A 29 2.51 -6.93 -3.17
C ASP A 29 3.96 -6.72 -2.70
N LEU A 30 4.25 -5.59 -2.07
CA LEU A 30 5.57 -5.32 -1.48
C LEU A 30 5.94 -6.37 -0.44
N LEU A 31 5.03 -6.67 0.50
CA LEU A 31 5.26 -7.68 1.54
C LEU A 31 5.58 -9.04 0.94
N LYS A 32 4.78 -9.51 -0.03
CA LYS A 32 5.01 -10.80 -0.71
C LYS A 32 6.40 -10.87 -1.34
N LYS A 33 6.86 -9.77 -1.95
CA LYS A 33 8.19 -9.69 -2.56
C LYS A 33 9.31 -9.62 -1.52
N MET A 34 9.08 -9.01 -0.35
CA MET A 34 10.03 -8.97 0.76
C MET A 34 10.19 -10.33 1.47
N ILE A 35 9.09 -11.04 1.71
CA ILE A 35 9.08 -12.34 2.40
C ILE A 35 9.20 -13.53 1.46
N HIS A 36 9.69 -13.30 0.23
CA HIS A 36 9.83 -14.37 -0.75
C HIS A 36 10.85 -15.42 -0.26
N LEU A 37 10.43 -16.70 -0.29
CA LEU A 37 11.21 -17.83 0.21
C LEU A 37 12.50 -18.01 -0.61
N ASP A 38 12.37 -17.97 -1.93
CA ASP A 38 13.50 -17.93 -2.85
C ASP A 38 14.20 -16.56 -2.76
N GLN A 39 15.48 -16.57 -2.38
CA GLN A 39 16.31 -15.38 -2.23
C GLN A 39 16.56 -14.66 -3.57
N THR A 40 16.57 -15.37 -4.69
CA THR A 40 16.83 -14.78 -6.02
C THR A 40 15.65 -13.96 -6.53
N LEU A 41 14.44 -14.30 -6.07
CA LEU A 41 13.20 -13.60 -6.38
C LEU A 41 12.82 -12.57 -5.31
N ARG A 42 13.56 -12.52 -4.19
CA ARG A 42 13.34 -11.56 -3.12
C ARG A 42 13.71 -10.16 -3.59
N ILE A 43 12.85 -9.19 -3.29
CA ILE A 43 13.11 -7.79 -3.62
C ILE A 43 14.34 -7.28 -2.86
N THR A 44 15.20 -6.55 -3.55
CA THR A 44 16.33 -5.85 -2.92
C THR A 44 15.86 -4.55 -2.25
N PRO A 45 16.59 -4.03 -1.25
CA PRO A 45 16.22 -2.76 -0.61
C PRO A 45 16.06 -1.61 -1.61
N ASN A 46 16.94 -1.53 -2.62
CA ASN A 46 16.84 -0.51 -3.66
C ASN A 46 15.57 -0.67 -4.51
N GLN A 47 15.19 -1.90 -4.87
CA GLN A 47 13.94 -2.13 -5.58
C GLN A 47 12.70 -1.84 -4.71
N ALA A 48 12.78 -2.13 -3.40
CA ALA A 48 11.71 -1.84 -2.46
C ALA A 48 11.45 -0.33 -2.32
N LEU A 49 12.52 0.49 -2.27
CA LEU A 49 12.40 1.95 -2.24
C LEU A 49 11.71 2.53 -3.48
N ASN A 50 11.84 1.85 -4.62
CA ASN A 50 11.19 2.23 -5.88
C ASN A 50 9.82 1.56 -6.08
N HIS A 51 9.28 0.87 -5.07
CA HIS A 51 7.99 0.20 -5.19
C HIS A 51 6.84 1.22 -5.16
N PRO A 52 5.77 1.04 -5.97
CA PRO A 52 4.62 1.97 -6.00
C PRO A 52 3.94 2.22 -4.65
N PHE A 53 4.10 1.30 -3.70
CA PHE A 53 3.67 1.49 -2.30
C PHE A 53 4.50 2.55 -1.58
N ILE A 54 5.82 2.55 -1.75
CA ILE A 54 6.73 3.50 -1.10
C ILE A 54 6.72 4.84 -1.81
N THR A 55 6.68 4.84 -3.15
CA THR A 55 6.65 6.08 -3.95
C THR A 55 5.28 6.77 -3.92
N MET A 56 4.23 6.06 -3.49
CA MET A 56 2.84 6.53 -3.49
C MET A 56 2.30 6.89 -4.88
N ASP A 57 2.93 6.39 -5.96
CA ASP A 57 2.55 6.72 -7.35
C ASP A 57 1.09 6.37 -7.66
N HIS A 58 0.57 5.32 -7.04
CA HIS A 58 -0.79 4.84 -7.23
C HIS A 58 -1.86 5.69 -6.52
N LEU A 59 -1.45 6.65 -5.68
CA LEU A 59 -2.32 7.57 -4.95
C LEU A 59 -2.30 9.00 -5.50
N VAL A 60 -1.55 9.27 -6.57
CA VAL A 60 -1.41 10.63 -7.14
C VAL A 60 -2.77 11.23 -7.51
N ASP A 61 -3.68 10.43 -8.05
CA ASP A 61 -5.05 10.85 -8.40
C ASP A 61 -5.95 11.07 -7.17
N TYR A 62 -5.52 10.58 -6.00
CA TYR A 62 -6.24 10.66 -4.72
C TYR A 62 -5.60 11.68 -3.76
N THR A 63 -4.61 12.46 -4.20
CA THR A 63 -3.91 13.49 -3.42
C THR A 63 -4.82 14.53 -2.76
N ASN A 64 -5.99 14.81 -3.33
CA ASN A 64 -7.01 15.68 -2.71
C ASN A 64 -7.70 15.06 -1.48
N CYS A 65 -7.54 13.76 -1.25
CA CYS A 65 -7.92 13.10 -0.01
C CYS A 65 -6.85 13.37 1.06
N ASN A 66 -6.80 14.61 1.57
CA ASN A 66 -5.82 15.10 2.55
C ASN A 66 -5.61 14.21 3.80
N LYS A 67 -6.54 13.29 4.11
CA LYS A 67 -6.36 12.31 5.20
C LYS A 67 -5.46 11.13 4.83
N PHE A 68 -5.37 10.72 3.57
CA PHE A 68 -4.70 9.47 3.18
C PHE A 68 -3.18 9.55 3.27
N ILE A 69 -2.58 10.59 2.68
CA ILE A 69 -1.14 10.83 2.73
C ILE A 69 -0.68 11.07 4.18
N PHE A 70 -1.50 11.76 4.98
CA PHE A 70 -1.16 12.09 6.37
C PHE A 70 -1.25 10.87 7.32
N ILE A 71 -2.17 9.93 7.07
CA ILE A 71 -2.30 8.71 7.89
C ILE A 71 -1.19 7.70 7.58
N LEU A 72 -0.76 7.57 6.32
CA LEU A 72 0.31 6.65 5.94
C LEU A 72 1.69 7.06 6.49
N PHE A 73 1.98 8.37 6.56
CA PHE A 73 3.26 8.87 7.10
C PHE A 73 3.39 8.80 8.63
N PHE A 74 2.28 8.80 9.38
CA PHE A 74 2.31 8.76 10.85
C PHE A 74 2.09 7.35 11.44
N SER A 75 1.68 6.39 10.62
CA SER A 75 1.35 5.03 11.07
C SER A 75 2.44 3.98 10.80
N ILE A 76 3.60 4.40 10.26
CA ILE A 76 4.85 3.63 10.18
C ILE A 76 5.83 4.22 11.21
#